data_AF-A0A1I1D6Q5-F1
#
_entry.id   AF-A0A1I1D6Q5-F1
#
_cell.length_a   1.000
_cell.length_b   1.000
_cell.length_c   1.000
_cell.angle_alpha   90.00
_cell.angle_beta   90.00
_cell.angle_gamma   90.00
#
_symmetry.space_group_name_H-M   'P 1'
#
loop_
_entity.id
_entity.type
_entity.pdbx_description
1 polymer ?
#
loop_
_entity_poly.entity_id
_entity_poly.type
_entity_poly.pdbx_seq_one_letter_code
_entity_poly.pdbx_strand_id
1 'polypeptide(L)'
;MGWSIGYDETWKRDIGYGVPAICDHPDCNVLINRGLAHVCGGEPHGGEWGCGLFFCGNHRCMRHQRCERCSKSRKPFLAKPDCREWIEWKLSDASWQQWREENPGELAALQTALEASSPYVHVPAATECSAVFGRDCTFCRNATTGCVFCVRCGRKKLVICGQEVKQ
;
A
#
# COMPACT_ATOMS: atom_id res chain seq x y z
N MET A 1 -10.72 30.50 -3.97
CA MET A 1 -10.43 29.63 -2.80
C MET A 1 -10.03 28.27 -3.34
N GLY A 2 -8.81 27.82 -3.09
CA GLY A 2 -8.31 26.54 -3.59
C GLY A 2 -8.73 25.40 -2.66
N TRP A 3 -9.28 24.32 -3.21
CA TRP A 3 -9.61 23.12 -2.46
C TRP A 3 -8.38 22.21 -2.36
N SER A 4 -7.44 22.60 -1.48
CA SER A 4 -6.14 21.95 -1.39
C SER A 4 -6.24 20.56 -0.77
N ILE A 5 -6.86 20.44 0.41
CA ILE A 5 -7.08 19.19 1.15
C ILE A 5 -8.46 19.27 1.83
N GLY A 6 -9.22 18.19 1.76
CA GLY A 6 -10.48 17.94 2.45
C GLY A 6 -10.61 16.45 2.76
N TYR A 7 -11.67 16.06 3.47
CA TYR A 7 -11.89 14.67 3.86
C TYR A 7 -13.23 14.17 3.31
N ASP A 8 -13.22 12.95 2.78
CA ASP A 8 -14.42 12.26 2.31
C ASP A 8 -14.92 11.27 3.36
N GLU A 9 -16.10 11.51 3.92
CA GLU A 9 -16.73 10.58 4.87
C GLU A 9 -17.21 9.29 4.20
N THR A 10 -17.52 9.34 2.89
CA THR A 10 -18.06 8.20 2.14
C THR A 10 -17.00 7.11 1.96
N TRP A 11 -15.81 7.52 1.54
CA TRP A 11 -14.68 6.63 1.27
C TRP A 11 -13.61 6.65 2.38
N LYS A 12 -13.82 7.46 3.43
CA LYS A 12 -12.91 7.64 4.57
C LYS A 12 -11.47 7.94 4.15
N ARG A 13 -11.30 8.94 3.28
CA ARG A 13 -9.98 9.29 2.72
C ARG A 13 -9.87 10.77 2.42
N ASP A 14 -8.63 11.26 2.37
CA ASP A 14 -8.38 12.64 1.99
C ASP A 14 -8.58 12.85 0.50
N ILE A 15 -9.11 14.01 0.16
CA ILE A 15 -9.46 14.48 -1.18
C ILE A 15 -8.98 15.92 -1.38
N GLY A 16 -8.77 16.35 -2.63
CA GLY A 16 -8.27 17.68 -2.94
C GLY A 16 -7.16 17.70 -3.99
N TYR A 17 -6.84 18.89 -4.47
CA TYR A 17 -5.82 19.08 -5.50
C TYR A 17 -4.39 18.79 -5.00
N GLY A 18 -4.16 18.91 -3.70
CA GLY A 18 -2.87 18.61 -3.05
C GLY A 18 -2.70 17.15 -2.64
N VAL A 19 -3.68 16.28 -2.93
CA VAL A 19 -3.65 14.87 -2.53
C VAL A 19 -3.28 14.01 -3.74
N PRO A 20 -2.00 13.60 -3.91
CA PRO A 20 -1.61 12.67 -4.96
C PRO A 20 -2.30 11.32 -4.75
N ALA A 21 -2.67 10.67 -5.84
CA ALA A 21 -3.32 9.37 -5.81
C ALA A 21 -3.08 8.59 -7.10
N ILE A 22 -3.46 7.32 -7.07
CA ILE A 22 -3.48 6.46 -8.24
C ILE A 22 -4.93 6.38 -8.74
N CYS A 23 -5.12 6.32 -10.05
CA CYS A 23 -6.43 6.08 -10.65
C CYS A 23 -7.14 4.87 -10.01
N ASP A 24 -8.37 5.05 -9.53
CA ASP A 24 -9.17 4.01 -8.86
C ASP A 24 -9.65 2.89 -9.81
N HIS A 25 -9.26 2.92 -11.09
CA HIS A 25 -9.55 1.82 -12.02
C HIS A 25 -8.60 0.65 -11.71
N PRO A 26 -9.10 -0.60 -11.55
CA PRO A 26 -8.30 -1.73 -11.11
C PRO A 26 -7.03 -1.92 -11.95
N ASP A 27 -7.17 -1.84 -13.27
CA ASP A 27 -6.08 -2.08 -14.23
C ASP A 27 -5.23 -0.83 -14.56
N CYS A 28 -5.40 0.27 -13.83
CA CYS A 28 -4.72 1.54 -14.09
C CYS A 28 -3.83 1.98 -12.93
N ASN A 29 -2.57 2.32 -13.21
CA ASN A 29 -1.63 2.83 -12.21
C ASN A 29 -1.15 4.26 -12.51
N VAL A 30 -1.92 5.02 -13.29
CA VAL A 30 -1.61 6.42 -13.61
C VAL A 30 -1.73 7.27 -12.35
N LEU A 31 -0.70 8.07 -12.08
CA LEU A 31 -0.68 9.08 -11.03
C LEU A 31 -1.61 10.24 -11.41
N ILE A 32 -2.45 10.61 -10.46
CA ILE A 32 -3.43 11.70 -10.54
C ILE A 32 -3.44 12.44 -9.20
N ASN A 33 -4.33 13.42 -9.06
CA ASN A 33 -4.72 13.96 -7.76
C ASN A 33 -6.19 13.64 -7.47
N ARG A 34 -6.60 13.73 -6.21
CA ARG A 34 -8.00 13.59 -5.78
C ARG A 34 -8.80 14.90 -5.88
N GLY A 35 -8.48 15.73 -6.86
CA GLY A 35 -9.20 16.96 -7.16
C GLY A 35 -10.47 16.69 -7.97
N LEU A 36 -11.31 17.73 -8.08
CA LEU A 36 -12.55 17.68 -8.88
C LEU A 36 -12.29 17.38 -10.36
N ALA A 37 -11.11 17.75 -10.86
CA ALA A 37 -10.70 17.42 -12.20
C ALA A 37 -10.63 15.92 -12.46
N HIS A 38 -10.58 15.05 -11.43
CA HIS A 38 -10.51 13.60 -11.52
C HIS A 38 -11.72 12.86 -10.93
N VAL A 39 -12.61 13.56 -10.23
CA VAL A 39 -13.74 12.92 -9.53
C VAL A 39 -14.78 12.37 -10.50
N CYS A 40 -15.32 11.19 -10.18
CA CYS A 40 -16.45 10.61 -10.89
C CYS A 40 -17.75 11.33 -10.48
N GLY A 41 -18.36 12.07 -11.41
CA GLY A 41 -19.58 12.85 -11.18
C GLY A 41 -19.38 14.37 -11.32
N GLY A 42 -18.14 14.85 -11.33
CA GLY A 42 -17.81 16.27 -11.49
C GLY A 42 -18.07 17.14 -10.25
N GLU A 43 -18.63 16.58 -9.19
CA GLU A 43 -18.94 17.25 -7.92
C GLU A 43 -18.16 16.61 -6.76
N PRO A 44 -17.94 17.33 -5.64
CA PRO A 44 -17.43 16.73 -4.42
C PRO A 44 -18.26 15.49 -4.03
N HIS A 45 -17.58 14.44 -3.56
CA HIS A 45 -18.19 13.15 -3.18
C HIS A 45 -18.94 12.42 -4.31
N GLY A 46 -18.88 12.92 -5.55
CA GLY A 46 -19.49 12.30 -6.73
C GLY A 46 -20.91 12.76 -7.07
N GLY A 47 -21.49 13.70 -6.32
CA GLY A 47 -22.82 14.23 -6.59
C GLY A 47 -23.92 13.16 -6.62
N GLU A 48 -24.97 13.39 -7.39
CA GLU A 48 -26.12 12.48 -7.47
C GLU A 48 -25.84 11.23 -8.33
N TRP A 49 -24.97 11.35 -9.35
CA TRP A 49 -24.82 10.34 -10.42
C TRP A 49 -23.44 9.68 -10.47
N GLY A 50 -22.49 10.17 -9.69
CA GLY A 50 -21.14 9.67 -9.59
C GLY A 50 -20.93 8.76 -8.38
N CYS A 51 -19.75 8.16 -8.29
CA CYS A 51 -19.38 7.31 -7.16
C CYS A 51 -18.41 7.96 -6.18
N GLY A 52 -17.94 9.18 -6.45
CA GLY A 52 -16.95 9.86 -5.60
C GLY A 52 -15.52 9.32 -5.71
N LEU A 53 -15.28 8.32 -6.58
CA LEU A 53 -13.93 7.82 -6.87
C LEU A 53 -13.18 8.68 -7.90
N PHE A 54 -11.86 8.57 -7.95
CA PHE A 54 -11.00 9.40 -8.80
C PHE A 54 -10.37 8.60 -9.94
N PHE A 55 -10.49 9.12 -11.15
CA PHE A 55 -10.05 8.41 -12.36
C PHE A 55 -9.26 9.34 -13.29
N CYS A 56 -8.30 8.77 -14.03
CA CYS A 56 -7.60 9.50 -15.07
C CYS A 56 -8.54 9.83 -16.25
N GLY A 57 -8.08 10.68 -17.19
CA GLY A 57 -8.88 11.08 -18.35
C GLY A 57 -9.32 9.90 -19.24
N ASN A 58 -8.56 8.81 -19.26
CA ASN A 58 -8.87 7.63 -20.07
C ASN A 58 -10.02 6.78 -19.49
N HIS A 59 -10.20 6.80 -18.17
CA HIS A 59 -11.22 5.98 -17.48
C HIS A 59 -12.47 6.78 -17.11
N ARG A 60 -12.62 8.00 -17.64
CA ARG A 60 -13.80 8.84 -17.49
C ARG A 60 -14.36 9.26 -18.84
N CYS A 61 -15.68 9.30 -18.94
CA CYS A 61 -16.34 9.89 -20.09
C CYS A 61 -16.30 11.42 -20.01
N MET A 62 -15.96 12.10 -21.12
CA MET A 62 -15.87 13.58 -21.13
C MET A 62 -17.22 14.26 -20.84
N ARG A 63 -18.33 13.69 -21.32
CA ARG A 63 -19.64 14.35 -21.28
C ARG A 63 -20.23 14.51 -19.86
N HIS A 64 -19.91 13.60 -18.95
CA HIS A 64 -20.49 13.58 -17.60
C HIS A 64 -19.47 13.33 -16.50
N GLN A 65 -18.16 13.29 -16.84
CA GLN A 65 -17.08 12.92 -15.91
C GLN A 65 -17.36 11.64 -15.12
N ARG A 66 -18.04 10.66 -15.72
CA ARG A 66 -18.40 9.39 -15.06
C ARG A 66 -17.46 8.28 -15.46
N CYS A 67 -17.17 7.37 -14.53
CA CYS A 67 -16.48 6.13 -14.84
C CYS A 67 -17.38 5.20 -15.67
N GLU A 68 -16.79 4.14 -16.23
CA GLU A 68 -17.54 3.18 -17.05
C GLU A 68 -18.66 2.46 -16.29
N ARG A 69 -18.53 2.28 -14.98
CA ARG A 69 -19.53 1.61 -14.15
C ARG A 69 -20.72 2.52 -13.84
N CYS A 70 -20.46 3.76 -13.40
CA CYS A 70 -21.52 4.76 -13.17
C CYS A 70 -22.25 5.12 -14.47
N SER A 71 -21.56 5.11 -15.61
CA SER A 71 -22.21 5.31 -16.92
C SER A 71 -23.17 4.18 -17.28
N LYS A 72 -22.98 2.98 -16.71
CA LYS A 72 -23.82 1.78 -16.91
C LYS A 72 -24.68 1.46 -15.68
N SER A 73 -24.80 2.38 -14.71
CA SER A 73 -25.51 2.20 -13.43
C SER A 73 -25.12 0.92 -12.68
N ARG A 74 -23.82 0.55 -12.71
CA ARG A 74 -23.26 -0.61 -11.99
C ARG A 74 -22.61 -0.18 -10.68
N LYS A 75 -22.45 -1.14 -9.76
CA LYS A 75 -21.73 -0.94 -8.49
C LYS A 75 -20.34 -0.33 -8.74
N PRO A 76 -19.92 0.70 -7.99
CA PRO A 76 -18.61 1.31 -8.13
C PRO A 76 -17.45 0.32 -8.00
N PHE A 77 -16.25 0.76 -8.39
CA PHE A 77 -15.03 0.03 -8.08
C PHE A 77 -14.71 0.10 -6.57
N LEU A 78 -13.73 -0.67 -6.13
CA LEU A 78 -13.15 -0.48 -4.81
C LEU A 78 -12.14 0.66 -4.87
N ALA A 79 -12.17 1.53 -3.85
CA ALA A 79 -11.16 2.58 -3.69
C ALA A 79 -9.78 1.94 -3.57
N LYS A 80 -8.81 2.43 -4.34
CA LYS A 80 -7.42 2.02 -4.17
C LYS A 80 -6.84 2.66 -2.91
N PRO A 81 -5.86 2.00 -2.27
CA PRO A 81 -5.15 2.59 -1.14
C PRO A 81 -4.46 3.90 -1.53
N ASP A 82 -4.15 4.71 -0.52
CA ASP A 82 -3.34 5.92 -0.67
C ASP A 82 -2.00 5.59 -1.35
N CYS A 83 -1.50 6.54 -2.16
CA CYS A 83 -0.17 6.37 -2.75
C CYS A 83 0.90 6.55 -1.68
N ARG A 84 2.04 5.89 -1.87
CA ARG A 84 3.17 5.93 -0.93
C ARG A 84 3.61 7.35 -0.58
N GLU A 85 3.71 8.23 -1.58
CA GLU A 85 4.09 9.64 -1.39
C GLU A 85 3.16 10.37 -0.39
N TRP A 86 1.85 10.14 -0.50
CA TRP A 86 0.88 10.73 0.41
C TRP A 86 1.00 10.18 1.83
N ILE A 87 1.20 8.86 1.96
CA ILE A 87 1.38 8.19 3.24
C ILE A 87 2.66 8.70 3.93
N GLU A 88 3.78 8.75 3.21
CA GLU A 88 5.05 9.27 3.73
C GLU A 88 4.90 10.70 4.22
N TRP A 89 4.24 11.56 3.44
CA TRP A 89 4.03 12.96 3.81
C TRP A 89 3.20 13.10 5.11
N LYS A 90 2.08 12.38 5.24
CA LYS A 90 1.29 12.36 6.49
C LYS A 90 2.08 11.88 7.70
N LEU A 91 3.03 10.97 7.52
CA LEU A 91 3.82 10.41 8.60
C LEU A 91 4.99 11.32 9.00
N SER A 92 5.61 12.02 8.04
CA SER A 92 6.82 12.81 8.28
C SER A 92 6.55 14.30 8.55
N ASP A 93 5.49 14.88 7.97
CA ASP A 93 5.30 16.33 7.98
C ASP A 93 4.80 16.83 9.34
N ALA A 94 5.30 18.00 9.78
CA ALA A 94 4.94 18.60 11.05
C ALA A 94 3.47 19.05 11.10
N SER A 95 2.89 19.45 9.96
CA SER A 95 1.49 19.89 9.89
C SER A 95 0.49 18.78 10.26
N TRP A 96 0.90 17.52 10.16
CA TRP A 96 0.09 16.35 10.50
C TRP A 96 0.35 15.80 11.91
N GLN A 97 1.20 16.47 12.71
CA GLN A 97 1.55 15.98 14.05
C GLN A 97 0.31 15.82 14.94
N GLN A 98 -0.55 16.84 14.99
CA GLN A 98 -1.78 16.78 15.79
C GLN A 98 -2.68 15.61 15.36
N TRP A 99 -2.87 15.41 14.06
CA TRP A 99 -3.68 14.30 13.53
C TRP A 99 -3.12 12.93 13.96
N ARG A 100 -1.79 12.76 13.95
CA ARG A 100 -1.13 11.51 14.39
C ARG A 100 -1.32 11.23 15.88
N GLU A 101 -1.31 12.28 16.69
CA GLU A 101 -1.52 12.18 18.15
C GLU A 101 -2.99 11.82 18.46
N GLU A 102 -3.93 12.37 17.69
CA GLU A 102 -5.37 12.11 17.87
C GLU A 102 -5.83 10.75 17.28
N ASN A 103 -5.10 10.20 16.30
CA ASN A 103 -5.51 9.00 15.56
C ASN A 103 -4.42 7.90 15.55
N PRO A 104 -4.07 7.32 16.72
CA PRO A 104 -3.02 6.30 16.80
C PRO A 104 -3.35 5.01 16.03
N GLY A 105 -4.64 4.67 15.87
CA GLY A 105 -5.07 3.50 15.09
C GLY A 105 -4.86 3.67 13.58
N GLU A 106 -5.23 4.83 13.03
CA GLU A 106 -5.01 5.18 11.62
C GLU A 106 -3.50 5.29 11.32
N LEU A 107 -2.72 5.84 12.27
CA LEU A 107 -1.26 5.88 12.18
C LEU A 107 -0.65 4.49 11.96
N ALA A 108 -1.05 3.52 12.79
CA ALA A 108 -0.55 2.14 12.70
C ALA A 108 -0.95 1.48 11.35
N ALA A 109 -2.17 1.75 10.87
CA ALA A 109 -2.64 1.26 9.58
C ALA A 109 -1.83 1.86 8.42
N LEU A 110 -1.53 3.17 8.46
CA LEU A 110 -0.70 3.85 7.45
C LEU A 110 0.75 3.34 7.46
N GLN A 111 1.34 3.12 8.63
CA GLN A 111 2.68 2.52 8.74
C GLN A 111 2.71 1.11 8.12
N THR A 112 1.71 0.29 8.45
CA THR A 112 1.56 -1.05 7.87
C THR A 112 1.39 -0.99 6.34
N ALA A 113 0.60 -0.04 5.82
CA ALA A 113 0.40 0.15 4.39
C ALA A 113 1.69 0.61 3.69
N LEU A 114 2.47 1.50 4.32
CA LEU A 114 3.77 1.93 3.82
C LEU A 114 4.74 0.76 3.71
N GLU A 115 4.83 -0.06 4.76
CA GLU A 115 5.66 -1.27 4.78
C GLU A 115 5.24 -2.27 3.71
N ALA A 116 3.94 -2.51 3.54
CA ALA A 116 3.39 -3.39 2.51
C ALA A 116 3.66 -2.90 1.08
N SER A 117 3.77 -1.58 0.89
CA SER A 117 4.09 -0.97 -0.41
C SER A 117 5.59 -0.92 -0.72
N SER A 118 6.45 -1.25 0.25
CA SER A 118 7.90 -1.20 0.06
C SER A 118 8.39 -2.35 -0.82
N PRO A 119 9.11 -2.08 -1.92
CA PRO A 119 9.69 -3.14 -2.76
C PRO A 119 10.87 -3.86 -2.07
N TYR A 120 11.36 -3.30 -0.96
CA TYR A 120 12.41 -3.92 -0.16
C TYR A 120 11.76 -4.66 1.00
N VAL A 121 11.89 -6.00 0.99
CA VAL A 121 11.50 -6.83 2.14
C VAL A 121 12.35 -6.36 3.32
N HIS A 122 11.73 -5.63 4.24
CA HIS A 122 12.37 -5.35 5.50
C HIS A 122 12.43 -6.69 6.23
N VAL A 123 13.58 -7.35 6.16
CA VAL A 123 13.87 -8.47 7.05
C VAL A 123 13.82 -7.86 8.45
N PRO A 124 12.91 -8.28 9.34
CA PRO A 124 12.90 -7.76 10.70
C PRO A 124 14.31 -7.98 11.26
N ALA A 125 14.90 -6.93 11.85
CA ALA A 125 16.14 -7.08 12.59
C ALA A 125 15.93 -8.24 13.56
N ALA A 126 16.77 -9.27 13.48
CA ALA A 126 16.64 -10.49 14.25
C ALA A 126 16.70 -10.18 15.74
N THR A 127 15.56 -9.84 16.33
CA THR A 127 15.40 -9.77 17.77
C THR A 127 15.20 -11.20 18.26
N GLU A 128 16.27 -11.66 18.92
CA GLU A 128 16.28 -12.74 19.90
C GLU A 128 16.30 -14.18 19.35
N CYS A 129 17.43 -14.51 18.71
CA CYS A 129 17.98 -15.88 18.75
C CYS A 129 18.71 -16.12 20.08
N SER A 130 18.05 -15.83 21.20
CA SER A 130 18.63 -16.00 22.53
C SER A 130 17.65 -16.73 23.42
N ALA A 131 18.10 -17.89 23.90
CA ALA A 131 17.59 -18.61 25.06
C ALA A 131 16.38 -19.53 24.87
N VAL A 132 16.52 -20.59 24.06
CA VAL A 132 16.17 -21.94 24.52
C VAL A 132 17.11 -22.94 23.84
N PHE A 133 17.74 -23.81 24.61
CA PHE A 133 18.78 -24.78 24.22
C PHE A 133 20.19 -24.20 24.07
N GLY A 134 20.82 -24.03 25.23
CA GLY A 134 22.27 -24.05 25.31
C GLY A 134 22.83 -25.34 24.74
N ARG A 135 23.78 -25.20 23.81
CA ARG A 135 25.17 -25.66 23.91
C ARG A 135 25.84 -25.46 22.54
N ASP A 136 26.90 -24.67 22.56
CA ASP A 136 28.07 -24.74 21.68
C ASP A 136 27.82 -24.89 20.17
N CYS A 137 27.44 -23.79 19.51
CA CYS A 137 27.56 -23.68 18.06
C CYS A 137 28.93 -23.04 17.72
N THR A 138 29.99 -23.85 17.70
CA THR A 138 31.36 -23.42 17.31
C THR A 138 31.51 -23.23 15.78
N PHE A 139 30.45 -22.84 15.08
CA PHE A 139 30.43 -22.78 13.60
C PHE A 139 29.95 -21.43 13.05
N CYS A 140 30.18 -20.35 13.80
CA CYS A 140 29.95 -18.97 13.35
C CYS A 140 31.24 -18.15 13.35
N ARG A 141 32.29 -18.64 12.68
CA ARG A 141 33.38 -17.78 12.22
C ARG A 141 33.65 -18.10 10.75
N ASN A 142 33.35 -17.13 9.89
CA ASN A 142 33.64 -17.09 8.46
C ASN A 142 32.70 -17.88 7.53
N ALA A 143 31.52 -17.33 7.29
CA ALA A 143 30.82 -17.54 6.02
C ALA A 143 30.25 -16.20 5.53
N THR A 144 31.16 -15.34 5.08
CA THR A 144 30.86 -14.46 3.96
C THR A 144 30.39 -15.34 2.79
N THR A 145 29.42 -14.84 2.03
CA THR A 145 28.94 -15.35 0.72
C THR A 145 27.86 -16.46 0.71
N GLY A 146 26.65 -16.06 0.30
CA GLY A 146 25.87 -16.78 -0.70
C GLY A 146 24.87 -17.84 -0.21
N CYS A 147 23.61 -17.44 -0.04
CA CYS A 147 22.48 -18.38 -0.07
C CYS A 147 22.44 -19.11 -1.44
N VAL A 148 22.65 -20.42 -1.46
CA VAL A 148 22.45 -21.23 -2.67
C VAL A 148 21.00 -21.68 -2.73
N PHE A 149 20.23 -21.07 -3.64
CA PHE A 149 18.89 -21.49 -4.03
C PHE A 149 19.00 -22.73 -4.95
N CYS A 150 18.40 -23.86 -4.56
CA CYS A 150 18.33 -25.04 -5.44
C CYS A 150 17.12 -24.94 -6.37
N VAL A 151 17.35 -24.69 -7.66
CA VAL A 151 16.31 -24.31 -8.67
C VAL A 151 15.58 -25.53 -9.30
N ARG A 152 15.59 -26.72 -8.70
CA ARG A 152 15.09 -27.93 -9.38
C ARG A 152 13.94 -28.70 -8.73
N CYS A 153 13.51 -28.36 -7.52
CA CYS A 153 12.32 -28.98 -6.93
C CYS A 153 11.52 -27.95 -6.12
N GLY A 154 10.30 -27.65 -6.53
CA GLY A 154 9.39 -26.74 -5.83
C GLY A 154 8.86 -27.28 -4.49
N ARG A 155 9.71 -27.83 -3.62
CA ARG A 155 9.40 -28.19 -2.23
C ARG A 155 10.58 -27.81 -1.33
N LYS A 156 10.32 -27.05 -0.28
CA LYS A 156 11.29 -26.81 0.81
C LYS A 156 11.57 -28.14 1.51
N LYS A 157 12.75 -28.71 1.27
CA LYS A 157 13.28 -29.81 2.10
C LYS A 157 14.52 -29.29 2.80
N LEU A 158 14.48 -29.33 4.13
CA LEU A 158 15.66 -29.24 4.98
C LEU A 158 16.56 -30.43 4.61
N VAL A 159 17.67 -30.19 3.92
CA VAL A 159 18.70 -31.21 3.72
C VAL A 159 19.62 -31.13 4.93
N ILE A 160 19.40 -32.02 5.89
CA ILE A 160 20.43 -32.37 6.86
C ILE A 160 21.41 -33.28 6.12
N CYS A 161 22.67 -32.87 6.10
CA CYS A 161 23.77 -33.62 5.52
C CYS A 161 23.97 -34.94 6.27
N GLY A 162 24.01 -36.04 5.52
CA GLY A 162 24.74 -37.26 5.87
C GLY A 162 24.17 -38.14 7.00
N GLN A 163 23.25 -39.02 6.66
CA GLN A 163 23.10 -40.32 7.32
C GLN A 163 23.33 -41.42 6.26
N GLU A 164 24.53 -41.99 6.21
CA GLU A 164 24.72 -43.38 5.83
C GLU A 164 24.88 -44.18 7.13
N VAL A 165 23.89 -45.02 7.44
CA VAL A 165 23.97 -46.01 8.51
C VAL A 165 24.42 -47.32 7.86
N LYS A 166 25.63 -47.79 8.17
CA LYS A 166 26.01 -49.20 8.02
C LYS A 166 25.85 -49.88 9.39
N GLN A 167 25.15 -51.01 9.42
CA GLN A 167 25.36 -52.04 10.44
C GLN A 167 26.49 -52.95 9.97
#